data_AF-A0A936MJB5-F1
#
_entry.id   AF-A0A936MJB5-F1
#
_cell.length_a   1.000
_cell.length_b   1.000
_cell.length_c   1.000
_cell.angle_alpha   90.00
_cell.angle_beta   90.00
_cell.angle_gamma   90.00
#
_symmetry.space_group_name_H-M   'P 1'
#
loop_
_entity.id
_entity.type
_entity.pdbx_description
1 polymer ?
#
loop_
_entity_poly.entity_id
_entity_poly.type
_entity_poly.pdbx_seq_one_letter_code
_entity_poly.pdbx_strand_id
1 'polypeptide(L)'
;MNDVKTELFVGTHEFRFVPPDQIHFVMRGEFKGAHVDPYFDFVFSHGESTGGLLYSVYDLSEFTRATESGRKRVINPGRLYPYAALAVIGASFSTRTVAKMILRAGKLVAPKHFNFPIKFVSTMDDAQAWFDELRRKRA
;
A
#
# COMPACT_ATOMS: atom_id res chain seq x y z
N MET A 1 -12.76 -3.39 22.64
CA MET A 1 -12.24 -2.95 21.33
C MET A 1 -10.82 -2.51 21.58
N ASN A 2 -9.82 -3.24 21.08
CA ASN A 2 -8.43 -2.82 21.22
C ASN A 2 -8.23 -1.54 20.40
N ASP A 3 -7.51 -0.59 20.96
CA ASP A 3 -7.19 0.69 20.32
C ASP A 3 -6.33 0.43 19.08
N VAL A 4 -6.93 0.53 17.89
CA VAL A 4 -6.21 0.32 16.62
C VAL A 4 -5.35 1.54 16.38
N LYS A 5 -4.02 1.35 16.37
CA LYS A 5 -3.06 2.44 16.20
C LYS A 5 -3.30 3.15 14.88
N THR A 6 -3.52 4.46 14.93
CA THR A 6 -3.64 5.30 13.72
C THR A 6 -2.30 5.55 13.04
N GLU A 7 -1.18 5.36 13.76
CA GLU A 7 0.17 5.54 13.23
C GLU A 7 1.11 4.40 13.64
N LEU A 8 2.03 4.05 12.75
CA LEU A 8 3.06 3.05 12.98
C LEU A 8 4.35 3.43 12.26
N PHE A 9 5.48 3.34 12.97
CA PHE A 9 6.80 3.40 12.37
C PHE A 9 7.40 1.99 12.28
N VAL A 10 7.93 1.64 11.11
CA VAL A 10 8.61 0.36 10.87
C VAL A 10 9.95 0.64 10.21
N GLY A 11 11.03 0.58 11.00
CA GLY A 11 12.33 1.08 10.56
C GLY A 11 12.24 2.57 10.24
N THR A 12 12.49 2.93 8.97
CA THR A 12 12.42 4.31 8.47
C THR A 12 11.09 4.63 7.76
N HIS A 13 10.14 3.68 7.74
CA HIS A 13 8.84 3.87 7.09
C HIS A 13 7.79 4.37 8.09
N GLU A 14 6.91 5.24 7.62
CA GLU A 14 5.78 5.79 8.39
C GLU A 14 4.47 5.35 7.76
N PHE A 15 3.60 4.74 8.55
CA PHE A 15 2.25 4.33 8.14
C PHE A 15 1.25 5.13 8.96
N ARG A 16 0.30 5.78 8.29
CA ARG A 16 -0.76 6.55 8.94
C ARG A 16 -2.10 6.14 8.37
N PHE A 17 -3.03 5.77 9.23
CA PHE A 17 -4.44 5.63 8.88
C PHE A 17 -5.12 6.99 8.96
N VAL A 18 -5.83 7.36 7.90
CA VAL A 18 -6.63 8.57 7.82
C VAL A 18 -8.10 8.14 7.67
N PRO A 19 -8.93 8.37 8.70
CA PRO A 19 -10.34 8.04 8.62
C PRO A 19 -11.02 8.71 7.42
N PRO A 20 -12.06 8.08 6.83
CA PRO A 20 -12.66 6.83 7.29
C PRO A 20 -12.00 5.56 6.74
N ASP A 21 -11.19 5.66 5.67
CA ASP A 21 -10.87 4.50 4.83
C ASP A 21 -9.50 4.57 4.13
N GLN A 22 -8.58 5.44 4.57
CA GLN A 22 -7.31 5.63 3.89
C GLN A 22 -6.10 5.20 4.70
N ILE A 23 -5.06 4.73 4.02
CA ILE A 23 -3.72 4.58 4.60
C ILE A 23 -2.69 5.31 3.76
N HIS A 24 -1.89 6.13 4.41
CA HIS A 24 -0.74 6.81 3.84
C HIS A 24 0.53 6.09 4.28
N PHE A 25 1.31 5.65 3.30
CA PHE A 25 2.61 5.01 3.49
C PHE A 25 3.71 5.95 3.00
N VAL A 26 4.62 6.34 3.88
CA VAL A 26 5.85 7.02 3.49
C VAL A 26 7.00 6.02 3.56
N MET A 27 7.48 5.60 2.38
CA MET A 27 8.47 4.53 2.27
C MET A 27 9.86 5.11 2.05
N ARG A 28 10.66 5.20 3.13
CA ARG A 28 12.04 5.72 3.06
C ARG A 28 13.06 4.59 3.08
N GLY A 29 14.04 4.61 2.17
CA GLY A 29 15.12 3.63 2.11
C GLY A 29 14.68 2.25 1.64
N GLU A 30 15.22 1.21 2.29
CA GLU A 30 14.99 -0.19 1.91
C GLU A 30 13.81 -0.82 2.64
N PHE A 31 12.94 -1.51 1.91
CA PHE A 31 11.91 -2.36 2.51
C PHE A 31 12.39 -3.81 2.65
N LYS A 32 12.54 -4.26 3.90
CA LYS A 32 13.14 -5.54 4.29
C LYS A 32 12.09 -6.56 4.71
N GLY A 33 12.42 -7.84 4.68
CA GLY A 33 11.51 -8.90 5.15
C GLY A 33 10.96 -8.66 6.55
N ALA A 34 11.80 -8.18 7.48
CA ALA A 34 11.39 -7.84 8.85
C ALA A 34 10.38 -6.68 8.94
N HIS A 35 10.23 -5.88 7.88
CA HIS A 35 9.27 -4.77 7.86
C HIS A 35 7.87 -5.23 7.40
N VAL A 36 7.77 -6.44 6.81
CA VAL A 36 6.56 -6.85 6.11
C VAL A 36 5.45 -7.31 7.06
N ASP A 37 5.78 -8.01 8.14
CA ASP A 37 4.75 -8.47 9.09
C ASP A 37 4.09 -7.29 9.83
N PRO A 38 4.83 -6.30 10.39
CA PRO A 38 4.20 -5.10 10.96
C PRO A 38 3.38 -4.29 9.94
N TYR A 39 3.83 -4.24 8.68
CA TYR A 39 3.07 -3.66 7.58
C TYR A 39 1.76 -4.40 7.33
N PHE A 40 1.79 -5.73 7.32
CA PHE A 40 0.59 -6.53 7.15
C PHE A 40 -0.36 -6.33 8.32
N ASP A 41 0.11 -6.43 9.55
CA ASP A 41 -0.71 -6.22 10.74
C ASP A 41 -1.43 -4.87 10.68
N PHE A 42 -0.72 -3.80 10.30
CA PHE A 42 -1.28 -2.46 10.15
C PHE A 42 -2.35 -2.37 9.05
N VAL A 43 -2.06 -2.90 7.85
CA VAL A 43 -3.02 -2.90 6.73
C VAL A 43 -4.26 -3.70 7.08
N PHE A 44 -4.06 -4.84 7.72
CA PHE A 44 -5.10 -5.82 7.97
C PHE A 44 -6.02 -5.44 9.13
N SER A 45 -5.47 -4.85 10.20
CA SER A 45 -6.29 -4.33 11.30
C SER A 45 -7.25 -3.23 10.83
N HIS A 46 -6.76 -2.31 9.99
CA HIS A 46 -7.60 -1.24 9.43
C HIS A 46 -8.52 -1.73 8.31
N GLY A 47 -8.11 -2.75 7.56
CA GLY A 47 -8.97 -3.40 6.58
C GLY A 47 -10.22 -3.99 7.24
N GLU A 48 -10.04 -4.66 8.37
CA GLU A 48 -11.14 -5.21 9.17
C GLU A 48 -12.05 -4.11 9.72
N SER A 49 -11.50 -3.01 10.25
CA SER A 49 -12.30 -1.91 10.79
C SER A 49 -13.10 -1.12 9.73
N THR A 50 -12.74 -1.26 8.45
CA THR A 50 -13.34 -0.52 7.32
C THR A 50 -14.19 -1.40 6.40
N GLY A 51 -14.42 -2.66 6.76
CA GLY A 51 -15.17 -3.61 5.92
C GLY A 51 -14.42 -4.02 4.64
N GLY A 52 -13.09 -3.90 4.61
CA GLY A 52 -12.23 -4.37 3.52
C GLY A 52 -12.03 -3.38 2.38
N LEU A 53 -12.25 -2.08 2.60
CA LEU A 53 -12.24 -1.05 1.55
C LEU A 53 -11.20 0.04 1.79
N LEU A 54 -9.92 -0.32 1.88
CA LEU A 54 -8.85 0.67 2.11
C LEU A 54 -8.33 1.30 0.82
N TYR A 55 -8.29 2.62 0.78
CA TYR A 55 -7.60 3.40 -0.25
C TYR A 55 -6.19 3.73 0.23
N SER A 56 -5.16 3.27 -0.48
CA SER A 56 -3.78 3.42 -0.01
C SER A 56 -2.95 4.34 -0.88
N VAL A 57 -2.22 5.27 -0.27
CA VAL A 57 -1.23 6.11 -0.97
C VAL A 57 0.16 5.68 -0.52
N TYR A 58 1.04 5.42 -1.49
CA TYR A 58 2.45 5.15 -1.26
C TYR A 58 3.28 6.31 -1.77
N ASP A 59 3.87 7.05 -0.85
CA ASP A 59 4.94 7.99 -1.13
C ASP A 59 6.27 7.23 -1.20
N LEU A 60 6.82 7.18 -2.42
CA LEU A 60 8.07 6.51 -2.74
C LEU A 60 9.19 7.51 -3.09
N SER A 61 9.06 8.79 -2.70
CA SER A 61 10.05 9.85 -2.99
C SER A 61 11.46 9.50 -2.50
N GLU A 62 11.54 8.80 -1.37
CA GLU A 62 12.80 8.40 -0.74
C GLU A 62 12.99 6.87 -0.72
N PHE A 63 12.18 6.15 -1.48
CA PHE A 63 12.26 4.70 -1.56
C PHE A 63 13.40 4.27 -2.48
N THR A 64 14.28 3.40 -1.98
CA THR A 64 15.41 2.90 -2.78
C THR A 64 15.09 1.55 -3.41
N ARG A 65 14.71 0.56 -2.61
CA ARG A 65 14.39 -0.80 -3.10
C ARG A 65 13.65 -1.65 -2.06
N ALA A 66 12.88 -2.62 -2.56
CA ALA A 66 12.47 -3.76 -1.75
C ALA A 66 13.54 -4.85 -1.89
N THR A 67 14.08 -5.31 -0.76
CA THR A 67 15.01 -6.45 -0.71
C THR A 67 14.34 -7.73 -1.24
N GLU A 68 15.13 -8.76 -1.58
CA GLU A 68 14.57 -10.04 -2.02
C GLU A 68 13.61 -10.65 -0.99
N SER A 69 13.97 -10.65 0.29
CA SER A 69 13.12 -11.15 1.38
C SER A 69 11.84 -10.33 1.51
N GLY A 70 11.93 -9.00 1.41
CA GLY A 70 10.76 -8.11 1.39
C GLY A 70 9.81 -8.40 0.23
N ARG A 71 10.34 -8.54 -0.99
CA ARG A 71 9.55 -8.85 -2.19
C ARG A 71 8.84 -10.21 -2.07
N LYS A 72 9.56 -11.26 -1.65
CA LYS A 72 9.00 -12.61 -1.50
C LYS A 72 7.87 -12.66 -0.48
N ARG A 73 8.01 -11.96 0.65
CA ARG A 73 6.98 -11.94 1.69
C ARG A 73 5.75 -11.11 1.28
N VAL A 74 5.94 -9.97 0.62
CA VAL A 74 4.83 -9.11 0.14
C VAL A 74 3.92 -9.84 -0.85
N ILE A 75 4.46 -10.64 -1.76
CA ILE A 75 3.64 -11.35 -2.75
C ILE A 75 2.84 -12.53 -2.16
N ASN A 76 3.13 -12.92 -0.91
CA ASN A 76 2.44 -13.99 -0.21
C ASN A 76 1.86 -13.48 1.12
N PRO A 77 0.77 -12.68 1.08
CA PRO A 77 0.19 -12.09 2.29
C PRO A 77 -0.54 -13.09 3.20
N GLY A 78 -0.82 -14.31 2.73
CA GLY A 78 -1.59 -15.33 3.47
C GLY A 78 -3.10 -15.10 3.48
N ARG A 79 -3.57 -13.89 3.15
CA ARG A 79 -4.98 -13.52 2.97
C ARG A 79 -5.12 -12.36 1.98
N LEU A 80 -6.33 -12.13 1.45
CA LEU A 80 -6.58 -11.08 0.47
C LEU A 80 -6.28 -9.69 1.02
N TYR A 81 -5.60 -8.86 0.21
CA TYR A 81 -5.39 -7.46 0.55
C TYR A 81 -6.74 -6.72 0.64
N PRO A 82 -7.00 -5.96 1.72
CA PRO A 82 -8.24 -5.19 1.91
C PRO A 82 -8.22 -3.88 1.12
N TYR A 83 -7.63 -3.85 -0.08
CA TYR A 83 -7.44 -2.63 -0.84
C TYR A 83 -8.57 -2.39 -1.84
N ALA A 84 -9.21 -1.23 -1.70
CA ALA A 84 -10.08 -0.63 -2.69
C ALA A 84 -9.31 -0.12 -3.91
N ALA A 85 -8.17 0.55 -3.68
CA ALA A 85 -7.30 1.13 -4.70
C ALA A 85 -5.93 1.50 -4.10
N LEU A 86 -4.91 1.60 -4.96
CA LEU A 86 -3.56 2.02 -4.58
C LEU A 86 -3.06 3.15 -5.47
N ALA A 87 -2.72 4.29 -4.87
CA ALA A 87 -2.02 5.39 -5.52
C ALA A 87 -0.53 5.38 -5.17
N VAL A 88 0.33 5.72 -6.12
CA VAL A 88 1.77 5.88 -5.90
C VAL A 88 2.20 7.28 -6.31
N ILE A 89 2.89 7.97 -5.41
CA ILE A 89 3.47 9.31 -5.62
C ILE A 89 4.99 9.28 -5.41
N GLY A 90 5.70 10.29 -5.89
CA GLY A 90 7.13 10.47 -5.61
C GLY A 90 8.10 9.48 -6.26
N ALA A 91 7.60 8.38 -6.84
CA ALA A 91 8.44 7.35 -7.43
C ALA A 91 9.25 7.89 -8.62
N SER A 92 10.58 7.84 -8.51
CA SER A 92 11.51 8.00 -9.64
C SER A 92 11.19 7.02 -10.77
N PHE A 93 11.69 7.25 -11.98
CA PHE A 93 11.44 6.36 -13.12
C PHE A 93 11.86 4.90 -12.84
N SER A 94 13.01 4.70 -12.21
CA SER A 94 13.51 3.38 -11.82
C SER A 94 12.63 2.75 -10.75
N THR A 95 12.28 3.48 -9.69
CA THR A 95 11.38 3.01 -8.62
C THR A 95 9.99 2.64 -9.17
N ARG A 96 9.44 3.46 -10.06
CA ARG A 96 8.17 3.20 -10.75
C ARG A 96 8.22 1.92 -11.57
N THR A 97 9.33 1.68 -12.27
CA THR A 97 9.53 0.46 -13.06
C THR A 97 9.57 -0.77 -12.16
N VAL A 98 10.35 -0.74 -11.09
CA VAL A 98 10.45 -1.84 -10.11
C VAL A 98 9.10 -2.10 -9.44
N ALA A 99 8.39 -1.06 -9.00
CA ALA A 99 7.07 -1.20 -8.38
C ALA A 99 6.07 -1.84 -9.34
N LYS A 100 6.03 -1.40 -10.61
CA LYS A 100 5.19 -2.01 -11.65
C LYS A 100 5.54 -3.49 -11.87
N MET A 101 6.82 -3.84 -11.89
CA MET A 101 7.25 -5.24 -12.04
C MET A 101 6.80 -6.10 -10.86
N ILE A 102 6.97 -5.63 -9.61
CA ILE A 102 6.53 -6.35 -8.40
C ILE A 102 5.02 -6.57 -8.44
N LEU A 103 4.25 -5.53 -8.75
CA LEU A 103 2.78 -5.61 -8.81
C LEU A 103 2.32 -6.53 -9.94
N ARG A 104 2.98 -6.50 -11.10
CA ARG A 104 2.70 -7.42 -12.21
C ARG A 104 3.04 -8.85 -11.83
N ALA A 105 4.17 -9.10 -11.18
CA ALA A 105 4.53 -10.42 -10.69
C ALA A 105 3.53 -10.93 -9.65
N GLY A 106 3.10 -10.06 -8.72
CA GLY A 106 2.04 -10.36 -7.76
C GLY A 106 0.73 -10.77 -8.43
N LYS A 107 0.30 -10.04 -9.48
CA LYS A 107 -0.88 -10.41 -10.28
C LYS A 107 -0.74 -11.74 -11.00
N LEU A 108 0.46 -12.13 -11.42
CA LEU A 108 0.71 -13.41 -12.09
C LEU A 108 0.75 -14.58 -11.10
N VAL A 109 1.43 -14.42 -9.97
CA VAL A 109 1.64 -15.49 -8.98
C VAL A 109 0.42 -15.65 -8.07
N ALA A 110 -0.26 -14.54 -7.74
CA ALA A 110 -1.32 -14.48 -6.77
C ALA A 110 -2.45 -13.53 -7.24
N PRO A 111 -3.11 -13.82 -8.38
CA PRO A 111 -4.05 -12.90 -9.04
C PRO A 111 -5.16 -12.39 -8.12
N LYS A 112 -5.69 -13.27 -7.26
CA LYS A 112 -6.74 -12.91 -6.29
C LYS A 112 -6.27 -11.86 -5.27
N HIS A 113 -4.99 -11.90 -4.87
CA HIS A 113 -4.43 -11.01 -3.86
C HIS A 113 -4.15 -9.61 -4.40
N PHE A 114 -3.86 -9.46 -5.69
CA PHE A 114 -3.52 -8.18 -6.34
C PHE A 114 -4.65 -7.63 -7.22
N ASN A 115 -5.90 -7.92 -6.87
CA ASN A 115 -7.08 -7.55 -7.65
C ASN A 115 -7.64 -6.16 -7.29
N PHE A 116 -6.78 -5.13 -7.32
CA PHE A 116 -7.18 -3.74 -7.09
C PHE A 116 -6.56 -2.81 -8.14
N PRO A 117 -7.22 -1.69 -8.47
CA PRO A 117 -6.68 -0.71 -9.39
C PRO A 117 -5.47 0.01 -8.76
N ILE A 118 -4.47 0.27 -9.60
CA ILE A 118 -3.24 0.94 -9.19
C ILE A 118 -2.98 2.10 -10.15
N LYS A 119 -2.74 3.30 -9.61
CA LYS A 119 -2.43 4.49 -10.39
C LYS A 119 -1.20 5.18 -9.83
N PHE A 120 -0.31 5.59 -10.72
CA PHE A 120 0.78 6.48 -10.35
C PHE A 120 0.35 7.90 -10.66
N VAL A 121 0.43 8.78 -9.68
CA VAL A 121 0.02 10.19 -9.77
C VAL A 121 1.16 11.09 -9.29
N SER A 122 1.01 12.41 -9.46
CA SER A 122 2.09 13.36 -9.17
C SER A 122 2.03 13.86 -7.73
N THR A 123 0.83 14.11 -7.22
CA THR A 123 0.59 14.72 -5.90
C THR A 123 -0.39 13.92 -5.04
N MET A 124 -0.46 14.26 -3.75
CA MET A 124 -1.49 13.74 -2.85
C MET A 124 -2.89 14.16 -3.31
N ASP A 125 -3.06 15.39 -3.79
CA ASP A 125 -4.34 15.90 -4.29
C ASP A 125 -4.85 15.10 -5.51
N ASP A 126 -3.95 14.72 -6.42
CA ASP A 126 -4.30 13.86 -7.56
C ASP A 126 -4.77 12.47 -7.10
N ALA A 127 -4.12 11.92 -6.06
CA ALA A 127 -4.51 10.64 -5.48
C ALA A 127 -5.90 10.73 -4.85
N GLN A 128 -6.15 11.80 -4.10
CA GLN A 128 -7.43 12.05 -3.44
C GLN A 128 -8.56 12.21 -4.46
N ALA A 129 -8.37 13.07 -5.47
CA ALA A 129 -9.36 13.26 -6.54
C ALA A 129 -9.70 11.95 -7.26
N TRP A 130 -8.71 11.09 -7.49
CA TRP A 130 -8.92 9.78 -8.09
C TRP A 130 -9.66 8.82 -7.16
N PHE A 131 -9.36 8.81 -5.86
CA PHE A 131 -10.09 7.99 -4.89
C PHE A 131 -11.55 8.42 -4.78
N ASP A 132 -11.84 9.72 -4.77
CA ASP A 132 -13.21 10.23 -4.74
C ASP A 132 -14.00 9.85 -6.00
N GLU A 133 -13.35 9.84 -7.17
CA GLU A 133 -13.94 9.30 -8.40
C GLU A 133 -14.30 7.82 -8.25
N LEU A 134 -13.42 7.01 -7.66
CA LEU A 134 -13.68 5.59 -7.42
C LEU A 134 -14.77 5.35 -6.38
N ARG A 135 -14.85 6.17 -5.32
CA ARG A 135 -15.94 6.12 -4.34
C ARG A 135 -17.28 6.41 -5.01
N ARG A 136 -17.36 7.47 -5.83
CA ARG A 136 -18.58 7.80 -6.59
C ARG A 136 -19.05 6.70 -7.55
N LYS A 137 -18.12 5.95 -8.15
CA LYS A 137 -18.44 4.83 -9.05
C LYS A 137 -18.94 3.57 -8.33
N ARG A 138 -18.79 3.48 -7.02
CA ARG A 138 -19.19 2.33 -6.19
C ARG A 138 -20.50 2.55 -5.43
N ALA A 139 -20.84 3.80 -5.15
CA ALA A 139 -22.13 4.20 -4.58
C ALA A 139 -23.25 4.01 -5.62
#